data_AF-A0A9D8PY49-F1
#
_entry.id   AF-A0A9D8PY49-F1
#
_cell.length_a   1.000
_cell.length_b   1.000
_cell.length_c   1.000
_cell.angle_alpha   90.00
_cell.angle_beta   90.00
_cell.angle_gamma   90.00
#
_symmetry.space_group_name_H-M   'P 1'
#
loop_
_entity.id
_entity.type
_entity.pdbx_description
1 polymer ?
#
loop_
_entity_poly.entity_id
_entity_poly.type
_entity_poly.pdbx_seq_one_letter_code
_entity_poly.pdbx_strand_id
1 'polypeptide(L)'
;MTNAAMTMGAIGEVRKHSGWFIALGILFLIGGVFAIAMPFIAGLTVAAVVAIVLVWLGIVEIIHAFNVKSWGGFIWDLIIGLVMLIGGISMWVNPVVATV
;
A
#
# COMPACT_ATOMS: atom_id res chain seq x y z
N MET A 1 -13.74 -17.98 -33.75
CA MET A 1 -14.22 -16.64 -34.18
C MET A 1 -14.72 -15.79 -33.00
N THR A 2 -15.11 -16.38 -31.87
CA THR A 2 -15.64 -15.69 -30.66
C THR A 2 -14.63 -14.80 -29.93
N ASN A 3 -13.36 -15.19 -29.82
CA ASN A 3 -12.34 -14.39 -29.10
C ASN A 3 -12.00 -13.07 -29.79
N ALA A 4 -11.96 -13.05 -31.12
CA ALA A 4 -11.66 -11.83 -31.88
C ALA A 4 -12.76 -10.77 -31.71
N ALA A 5 -14.03 -11.17 -31.73
CA ALA A 5 -15.16 -10.28 -31.50
C ALA A 5 -15.16 -9.70 -30.06
N MET A 6 -14.83 -10.51 -29.04
CA MET A 6 -14.71 -10.02 -27.66
C MET A 6 -13.57 -9.00 -27.49
N THR A 7 -12.40 -9.26 -28.10
CA THR A 7 -11.29 -8.29 -28.06
C THR A 7 -11.60 -7.01 -28.81
N MET A 8 -12.33 -7.08 -29.94
CA MET A 8 -12.77 -5.93 -30.72
C MET A 8 -13.80 -5.06 -29.99
N GLY A 9 -14.68 -5.69 -29.20
CA GLY A 9 -15.59 -4.97 -28.30
C GLY A 9 -14.85 -4.27 -27.15
N ALA A 10 -13.90 -4.96 -26.50
CA ALA A 10 -13.13 -4.42 -25.38
C ALA A 10 -12.24 -3.23 -25.79
N ILE A 11 -11.56 -3.30 -26.94
CA ILE A 11 -10.77 -2.17 -27.46
C ILE A 11 -11.64 -0.97 -27.86
N GLY A 12 -12.88 -1.20 -28.30
CA GLY A 12 -13.86 -0.15 -28.55
C GLY A 12 -14.23 0.63 -27.29
N GLU A 13 -14.49 -0.08 -26.18
CA GLU A 13 -14.87 0.54 -24.90
C GLU A 13 -13.68 1.25 -24.23
N VAL A 14 -12.48 0.66 -24.28
CA VAL A 14 -11.26 1.33 -23.80
C VAL A 14 -10.97 2.59 -24.62
N ARG A 15 -11.12 2.55 -25.96
CA ARG A 15 -10.88 3.72 -26.81
C ARG A 15 -11.88 4.86 -26.55
N LYS A 16 -13.12 4.52 -26.22
CA LYS A 16 -14.17 5.48 -25.82
C LYS A 16 -13.84 6.19 -24.49
N HIS A 17 -13.15 5.52 -23.57
CA HIS A 17 -12.68 6.12 -22.30
C HIS A 17 -11.18 6.45 -22.27
N SER A 18 -10.46 6.27 -23.38
CA SER A 18 -9.00 6.39 -23.44
C SER A 18 -8.53 7.82 -23.10
N GLY A 19 -9.30 8.84 -23.46
CA GLY A 19 -9.03 10.21 -23.05
C GLY A 19 -9.04 10.41 -21.54
N TRP A 20 -9.94 9.72 -20.82
CA TRP A 20 -9.98 9.74 -19.35
C TRP A 20 -8.77 9.06 -18.73
N PHE A 21 -8.36 7.91 -19.27
CA PHE A 21 -7.16 7.21 -18.82
C PHE A 21 -5.87 8.02 -19.07
N ILE A 22 -5.77 8.69 -20.23
CA ILE A 22 -4.64 9.58 -20.55
C ILE A 22 -4.62 10.77 -19.59
N ALA A 23 -5.77 11.40 -19.31
CA ALA A 23 -5.86 12.49 -18.34
C ALA A 23 -5.43 12.04 -16.94
N LEU A 24 -5.85 10.85 -16.50
CA LEU A 24 -5.41 10.25 -15.24
C LEU A 24 -3.88 10.04 -15.22
N GLY A 25 -3.31 9.55 -16.32
CA GLY A 25 -1.86 9.36 -16.46
C GLY A 25 -1.08 10.66 -16.39
N ILE A 26 -1.53 11.72 -17.07
CA ILE A 26 -0.91 13.05 -17.01
C ILE A 26 -0.99 13.61 -15.59
N LEU A 27 -2.14 13.50 -14.93
CA LEU A 27 -2.31 13.92 -13.55
C LEU A 27 -1.33 13.19 -12.62
N PHE A 28 -1.15 11.88 -12.81
CA PHE A 28 -0.20 11.08 -12.04
C PHE A 28 1.25 11.49 -12.27
N LEU A 29 1.63 11.80 -13.51
CA LEU A 29 2.97 12.30 -13.84
C LEU A 29 3.25 13.64 -13.16
N ILE A 30 2.28 14.58 -13.22
CA ILE A 30 2.39 15.87 -12.54
C ILE A 30 2.54 15.64 -11.02
N GLY A 31 1.69 14.81 -10.43
CA GLY A 31 1.79 14.43 -9.02
C GLY A 31 3.14 13.83 -8.65
N GLY A 32 3.70 12.97 -9.51
CA GLY A 32 5.03 12.39 -9.34
C GLY A 32 6.15 13.44 -9.39
N VAL A 33 6.08 14.40 -10.31
CA VAL A 33 7.06 15.51 -10.38
C VAL A 33 6.98 16.39 -9.12
N PHE A 34 5.76 16.68 -8.63
CA PHE A 34 5.60 17.39 -7.36
C PHE A 34 6.14 16.60 -6.16
N ALA A 35 5.98 15.28 -6.15
CA ALA A 35 6.55 14.41 -5.12
C ALA A 35 8.08 14.48 -5.09
N ILE A 36 8.73 14.55 -6.25
CA ILE A 36 10.19 14.73 -6.36
C ILE A 36 10.61 16.14 -5.94
N ALA A 37 9.83 17.17 -6.30
CA ALA A 37 10.13 18.55 -5.96
C ALA A 37 10.02 18.84 -4.44
N MET A 38 9.12 18.14 -3.74
CA MET A 38 8.90 18.28 -2.30
C MET A 38 9.06 16.92 -1.57
N PRO A 39 10.31 16.42 -1.44
CA PRO A 39 10.57 15.08 -0.90
C PRO A 39 10.12 14.92 0.56
N PHE A 40 10.11 16.00 1.33
CA PHE A 40 9.69 15.96 2.74
C PHE A 40 8.20 15.61 2.91
N ILE A 41 7.32 16.26 2.15
CA ILE A 41 5.87 16.02 2.20
C ILE A 41 5.52 14.66 1.59
N ALA A 42 6.20 14.29 0.50
CA ALA A 42 6.06 12.98 -0.10
C ALA A 42 6.47 11.87 0.87
N GLY A 43 7.63 12.00 1.53
CA GLY A 43 8.12 11.08 2.55
C GLY A 43 7.15 10.95 3.72
N LEU A 44 6.63 12.06 4.23
CA LEU A 44 5.63 12.07 5.30
C LEU A 44 4.35 11.29 4.92
N THR A 45 3.88 11.48 3.69
CA THR A 45 2.69 10.80 3.17
C THR A 45 2.93 9.30 3.03
N VAL A 46 4.07 8.91 2.46
CA VAL A 46 4.47 7.50 2.31
C VAL A 46 4.63 6.84 3.68
N ALA A 47 5.31 7.50 4.62
CA ALA A 47 5.47 7.04 5.99
C ALA A 47 4.14 6.82 6.70
N ALA A 48 3.17 7.73 6.54
CA ALA A 48 1.84 7.57 7.12
C ALA A 48 1.08 6.37 6.54
N VAL A 49 1.17 6.15 5.23
CA VAL A 49 0.55 4.98 4.57
C VAL A 49 1.19 3.69 5.08
N VAL A 50 2.52 3.63 5.13
CA VAL A 50 3.27 2.47 5.63
C VAL A 50 2.93 2.18 7.09
N ALA A 51 2.87 3.21 7.94
CA ALA A 51 2.52 3.07 9.34
C ALA A 51 1.14 2.41 9.53
N ILE A 52 0.13 2.84 8.77
CA ILE A 52 -1.20 2.23 8.80
C ILE A 52 -1.14 0.77 8.36
N VAL A 53 -0.43 0.48 7.28
CA VAL A 53 -0.26 -0.89 6.76
C VAL A 53 0.44 -1.80 7.79
N LEU A 54 1.48 -1.32 8.47
CA LEU A 54 2.19 -2.06 9.52
C LEU A 54 1.29 -2.37 10.72
N VAL A 55 0.46 -1.41 11.14
CA VAL A 55 -0.52 -1.65 12.21
C VAL A 55 -1.51 -2.74 11.80
N TRP A 56 -2.04 -2.69 10.57
CA TRP A 56 -2.95 -3.72 10.06
C TRP A 56 -2.29 -5.09 9.97
N LEU A 57 -1.06 -5.17 9.44
CA LEU A 57 -0.27 -6.40 9.37
C LEU A 57 -0.05 -6.99 10.76
N GLY A 58 0.39 -6.18 11.72
CA GLY A 58 0.60 -6.61 13.10
C GLY A 58 -0.67 -7.16 13.75
N ILE A 59 -1.83 -6.52 13.52
CA ILE A 59 -3.12 -7.02 14.01
C ILE A 59 -3.45 -8.39 13.39
N VAL A 60 -3.31 -8.52 12.06
CA VAL A 60 -3.60 -9.77 11.36
C VAL A 60 -2.68 -10.89 11.82
N GLU A 61 -1.39 -10.60 11.99
CA GLU A 61 -0.38 -11.56 12.43
C GLU A 61 -0.62 -12.02 13.87
N ILE A 62 -1.00 -11.11 14.78
CA ILE A 62 -1.42 -11.46 16.14
C ILE A 62 -2.64 -12.39 16.11
N ILE A 63 -3.65 -12.10 15.29
CA ILE A 63 -4.83 -12.97 15.12
C ILE A 63 -4.42 -14.34 14.57
N HIS A 64 -3.49 -14.37 13.61
CA HIS A 64 -2.99 -15.60 13.01
C HIS A 64 -2.21 -16.45 14.01
N ALA A 65 -1.39 -15.83 14.86
CA ALA A 65 -0.63 -16.49 15.92
C ALA A 65 -1.56 -17.37 16.78
N PHE A 66 -2.73 -16.86 17.19
CA PHE A 66 -3.70 -17.63 17.98
C PHE A 66 -4.28 -18.85 17.25
N ASN A 67 -4.20 -18.91 15.92
CA ASN A 67 -4.63 -20.06 15.11
C ASN A 67 -3.52 -21.12 14.98
N VAL A 68 -2.24 -20.73 15.04
CA VAL A 68 -1.10 -21.64 14.93
C VAL A 68 -0.86 -22.32 16.28
N LYS A 69 -1.49 -23.49 16.48
CA LYS A 69 -1.47 -24.27 17.73
C LYS A 69 -0.11 -24.89 18.13
N SER A 70 0.97 -24.51 17.43
CA SER A 70 2.34 -24.92 17.69
C SER A 70 2.99 -23.92 18.65
N TRP A 71 3.49 -24.41 19.80
CA TRP A 71 4.16 -23.58 20.81
C TRP A 71 5.33 -22.76 20.27
N GLY A 72 6.04 -23.28 19.27
CA GLY A 72 7.16 -22.57 18.63
C GLY A 72 6.69 -21.46 17.70
N GLY A 73 5.67 -21.71 16.87
CA GLY A 73 5.16 -20.71 15.92
C GLY A 73 4.41 -19.57 16.61
N PHE A 74 3.59 -19.91 17.62
CA PHE A 74 2.78 -18.93 18.36
C PHE A 74 3.59 -17.78 18.97
N ILE A 75 4.71 -18.09 19.63
CA ILE A 75 5.53 -17.07 20.31
C ILE A 75 6.22 -16.18 19.28
N TRP A 76 6.71 -16.74 18.18
CA TRP A 76 7.37 -15.96 17.12
C TRP A 76 6.37 -15.04 16.41
N ASP A 77 5.21 -15.56 16.02
CA ASP A 77 4.17 -14.76 15.35
C ASP A 77 3.66 -13.64 16.25
N LEU A 78 3.53 -13.89 17.57
CA LEU A 78 3.14 -12.86 18.54
C LEU A 78 4.21 -11.77 18.69
N ILE A 79 5.50 -12.14 18.76
CA ILE A 79 6.60 -11.17 18.87
C ILE A 79 6.67 -10.31 17.60
N ILE A 80 6.62 -10.92 16.43
CA ILE A 80 6.71 -10.20 15.15
C ILE A 80 5.51 -9.27 15.00
N GLY A 81 4.29 -9.75 15.26
CA GLY A 81 3.09 -8.94 15.20
C GLY A 81 3.14 -7.75 16.17
N LEU A 82 3.63 -7.95 17.39
CA LEU A 82 3.82 -6.87 18.37
C LEU A 82 4.86 -5.84 17.91
N VAL A 83 5.98 -6.29 17.32
CA VAL A 83 7.01 -5.42 16.75
C VAL A 83 6.44 -4.59 15.60
N MET A 84 5.65 -5.18 14.70
CA MET A 84 5.00 -4.44 13.61
C MET A 84 4.00 -3.41 14.14
N LEU A 85 3.23 -3.75 15.17
CA LEU A 85 2.23 -2.86 15.77
C LEU A 85 2.91 -1.67 16.46
N ILE A 86 3.93 -1.92 17.28
CA ILE A 86 4.72 -0.86 17.96
C ILE A 86 5.46 -0.02 16.93
N GLY A 87 6.08 -0.64 15.92
CA GLY A 87 6.76 0.03 14.82
C GLY A 87 5.83 0.98 14.08
N GLY A 88 4.67 0.48 13.65
CA GLY A 88 3.65 1.28 12.97
C GLY A 88 3.12 2.46 13.82
N ILE A 89 2.83 2.23 15.10
CA ILE A 89 2.41 3.30 16.02
C ILE A 89 3.52 4.35 16.18
N SER A 90 4.76 3.93 16.36
CA SER A 90 5.90 4.84 16.56
C SER A 90 6.13 5.74 15.34
N MET A 91 6.00 5.18 14.13
CA MET A 91 6.08 5.94 12.87
C MET A 91 4.93 6.95 12.74
N TRP A 92 3.76 6.65 13.29
CA TRP A 92 2.60 7.54 13.24
C TRP A 92 2.71 8.71 14.24
N VAL A 93 3.23 8.47 15.44
CA VAL A 93 3.37 9.49 16.50
C VAL A 93 4.55 10.42 16.25
N ASN A 94 5.67 9.89 15.75
CA ASN A 94 6.84 10.68 15.37
C ASN A 94 7.19 10.42 13.90
N PRO A 95 6.50 11.06 12.96
CA PRO A 95 6.76 10.86 11.54
C PRO A 95 8.18 11.27 11.13
N VAL A 96 8.86 12.12 11.90
CA VAL A 96 10.26 12.49 11.66
C VAL A 96 11.18 11.27 11.70
N VAL A 97 10.92 10.31 12.60
CA VAL A 97 11.70 9.06 12.70
C VAL A 97 11.52 8.18 11.46
N ALA A 98 10.39 8.31 10.76
CA ALA A 98 10.12 7.56 9.54
C ALA A 98 10.72 8.21 8.28
N THR A 99 11.09 9.49 8.35
CA THR A 99 11.57 10.28 7.19
C THR A 99 13.08 10.52 7.15
N VAL A 100 13.83 10.06 8.17
CA VAL A 100 15.30 10.19 8.29
C VAL A 100 15.99 8.85 8.09
#